data_AF-A0A9E0L3P1-F1
#
_entry.id   AF-A0A9E0L3P1-F1
#
_cell.length_a   1.000
_cell.length_b   1.000
_cell.length_c   1.000
_cell.angle_alpha   90.00
_cell.angle_beta   90.00
_cell.angle_gamma   90.00
#
_symmetry.space_group_name_H-M   'P 1'
#
loop_
_entity.id
_entity.type
_entity.pdbx_description
1 polymer ?
#
loop_
_entity_poly.entity_id
_entity_poly.type
_entity_poly.pdbx_seq_one_letter_code
_entity_poly.pdbx_strand_id
1 'polypeptide(L)'
;MSVIFAIGGILDIVAPALLGAIGSVVLGGTKSLLESWKSQRLSTESSFNAALESDDLATISRYLRDELGQVTTDVYLRDAKVRHRVDRCLARLGAFVAPPTEEAQLVELAAGGIATPTTKKVDARGKADFDVLPLSARRNDPPAISKALESLRAGEAWNALAGLRRDLEKLLRARRNPIASSSTRSNRLSLKYDVPADAAPAFYRFWRIASQAIHGEEISDEDAVQAIEDARLVYEILDQLPQQPNRDSN
;
A
#
# COMPACT_ATOMS: atom_id res chain seq x y z
N MET A 1 17.05 -75.42 50.60
CA MET A 1 17.74 -74.15 50.33
C MET A 1 18.28 -74.19 48.91
N SER A 2 18.13 -73.07 48.20
CA SER A 2 18.80 -72.71 46.93
C SER A 2 18.22 -73.28 45.63
N VAL A 3 17.18 -72.61 45.12
CA VAL A 3 16.88 -72.51 43.67
C VAL A 3 16.63 -71.04 43.35
N ILE A 4 17.70 -70.28 43.11
CA ILE A 4 17.65 -68.92 42.54
C ILE A 4 18.89 -68.80 41.65
N PHE A 5 18.80 -69.15 40.38
CA PHE A 5 19.73 -68.73 39.31
C PHE A 5 19.21 -69.28 37.97
N ALA A 6 18.40 -68.51 37.22
CA ALA A 6 18.21 -68.69 35.77
C ALA A 6 17.21 -67.70 35.15
N ILE A 7 17.31 -66.39 35.39
CA ILE A 7 16.49 -65.40 34.63
C ILE A 7 17.35 -64.27 33.99
N GLY A 8 18.65 -64.19 34.28
CA GLY A 8 19.49 -63.08 33.81
C GLY A 8 19.94 -63.11 32.34
N GLY A 9 19.72 -64.20 31.59
CA GLY A 9 20.36 -64.39 30.28
C GLY A 9 19.54 -63.98 29.05
N ILE A 10 18.24 -63.69 29.18
CA ILE A 10 17.35 -63.48 28.03
C ILE A 10 17.17 -62.00 27.67
N LEU A 11 17.53 -61.07 28.58
CA LEU A 11 17.36 -59.63 28.33
C LEU A 11 18.45 -58.98 27.46
N ASP A 12 19.64 -59.55 27.35
CA ASP A 12 20.76 -58.92 26.62
C ASP A 12 20.74 -59.12 25.10
N ILE A 13 19.89 -60.02 24.59
CA ILE A 13 19.82 -60.29 23.14
C ILE A 13 18.64 -59.56 22.48
N VAL A 14 17.60 -59.19 23.24
CA VAL A 14 16.36 -58.61 22.67
C VAL A 14 16.45 -57.08 22.54
N ALA A 15 17.28 -56.41 23.35
CA ALA A 15 17.41 -54.96 23.36
C ALA A 15 17.97 -54.33 22.05
N PRO A 16 19.02 -54.86 21.40
CA PRO A 16 19.56 -54.23 20.18
C PRO A 16 18.70 -54.45 18.93
N ALA A 17 17.88 -55.51 18.88
CA ALA A 17 17.01 -55.80 17.74
C ALA A 17 15.78 -54.86 17.66
N LEU A 18 15.22 -54.45 18.80
CA LEU A 18 14.10 -53.50 18.85
C LEU A 18 14.52 -52.06 18.52
N LEU A 19 15.75 -51.66 18.87
CA LEU A 19 16.28 -50.33 18.55
C LEU A 19 16.57 -50.13 17.05
N GLY A 20 16.98 -51.19 16.34
CA GLY A 20 17.20 -51.15 14.89
C GLY A 20 15.92 -51.02 14.06
N ALA A 21 14.82 -51.63 14.51
CA ALA A 21 13.53 -51.58 13.82
C ALA A 21 12.75 -50.27 14.05
N ILE A 22 12.93 -49.62 15.21
CA ILE A 22 12.27 -48.34 15.52
C ILE A 22 12.98 -47.16 14.80
N GLY A 23 14.30 -47.23 14.62
CA GLY A 23 15.06 -46.20 13.92
C GLY A 23 14.68 -46.04 12.43
N SER A 24 14.37 -47.13 11.73
CA SER A 24 13.99 -47.10 10.30
C SER A 24 12.58 -46.58 10.05
N VAL A 25 11.65 -46.76 10.99
CA VAL A 25 10.27 -46.22 10.89
C VAL A 25 10.24 -44.70 11.14
N VAL A 26 11.04 -44.20 12.09
CA VAL A 26 11.11 -42.76 12.39
C VAL A 26 11.81 -41.95 11.29
N LEU A 27 12.83 -42.53 10.64
CA LEU A 27 13.53 -41.87 9.52
C LEU A 27 12.76 -41.93 8.19
N GLY A 28 11.90 -42.94 7.98
CA GLY A 28 11.02 -43.02 6.81
C GLY A 28 9.83 -42.07 6.86
N GLY A 29 9.25 -41.85 8.05
CA GLY A 29 8.08 -40.98 8.23
C GLY A 29 8.36 -39.47 8.06
N THR A 30 9.58 -39.02 8.33
CA THR A 30 9.93 -37.59 8.22
C THR A 30 10.12 -37.13 6.78
N LYS A 31 10.57 -38.01 5.87
CA LYS A 31 10.70 -37.68 4.44
C LYS A 31 9.35 -37.55 3.74
N SER A 32 8.40 -38.46 4.00
CA SER A 32 7.06 -38.36 3.39
C SER A 32 6.26 -37.17 3.90
N LEU A 33 6.45 -36.77 5.17
CA LEU A 33 5.89 -35.54 5.71
C LEU A 33 6.49 -34.30 5.04
N LEU A 34 7.81 -34.27 4.82
CA LEU A 34 8.47 -33.14 4.17
C LEU A 34 8.04 -33.01 2.69
N GLU A 35 7.90 -34.13 1.98
CA GLU A 35 7.43 -34.16 0.59
C GLU A 35 5.95 -33.78 0.46
N SER A 36 5.11 -34.23 1.39
CA SER A 36 3.70 -33.83 1.49
C SER A 36 3.55 -32.33 1.78
N TRP A 37 4.39 -31.77 2.65
CA TRP A 37 4.40 -30.33 2.92
C TRP A 37 4.89 -29.51 1.74
N LYS A 38 5.87 -30.04 0.99
CA LYS A 38 6.38 -29.38 -0.22
C LYS A 38 5.35 -29.45 -1.36
N SER A 39 4.65 -30.56 -1.53
CA SER A 39 3.58 -30.68 -2.53
C SER A 39 2.37 -29.81 -2.17
N GLN A 40 1.98 -29.75 -0.88
CA GLN A 40 0.94 -28.84 -0.40
C GLN A 40 1.30 -27.37 -0.65
N ARG A 41 2.58 -26.98 -0.45
CA ARG A 41 3.05 -25.61 -0.72
C ARG A 41 3.04 -25.26 -2.21
N LEU A 42 3.46 -26.20 -3.06
CA LEU A 42 3.45 -26.00 -4.51
C LEU A 42 2.02 -25.92 -5.04
N SER A 43 1.11 -26.74 -4.52
CA SER A 43 -0.31 -26.66 -4.90
C SER A 43 -0.98 -25.39 -4.38
N THR A 44 -0.58 -24.87 -3.21
CA THR A 44 -1.10 -23.57 -2.73
C THR A 44 -0.58 -22.39 -3.56
N GLU A 45 0.62 -22.50 -4.12
CA GLU A 45 1.21 -21.41 -4.91
C GLU A 45 0.63 -21.35 -6.32
N SER A 46 0.38 -22.51 -6.95
CA SER A 46 -0.31 -22.55 -8.24
C SER A 46 -1.77 -22.11 -8.11
N SER A 47 -2.49 -22.54 -7.05
CA SER A 47 -3.87 -22.10 -6.81
C SER A 47 -3.95 -20.61 -6.47
N PHE A 48 -2.96 -20.08 -5.75
CA PHE A 48 -2.84 -18.65 -5.47
C PHE A 48 -2.68 -17.83 -6.75
N ASN A 49 -1.74 -18.20 -7.61
CA ASN A 49 -1.50 -17.47 -8.86
C ASN A 49 -2.70 -17.56 -9.79
N ALA A 50 -3.32 -18.74 -9.92
CA ALA A 50 -4.53 -18.92 -10.72
C ALA A 50 -5.70 -18.06 -10.19
N ALA A 51 -5.84 -17.92 -8.87
CA ALA A 51 -6.86 -17.05 -8.30
C ALA A 51 -6.57 -15.56 -8.57
N LEU A 52 -5.31 -15.12 -8.49
CA LEU A 52 -4.94 -13.73 -8.77
C LEU A 52 -5.08 -13.34 -10.25
N GLU A 53 -4.80 -14.28 -11.15
CA GLU A 53 -4.93 -14.12 -12.60
C GLU A 53 -6.38 -14.24 -13.08
N SER A 54 -7.29 -14.74 -12.24
CA SER A 54 -8.71 -14.84 -12.57
C SER A 54 -9.35 -13.45 -12.67
N ASP A 55 -10.13 -13.26 -13.72
CA ASP A 55 -11.00 -12.09 -13.86
C ASP A 55 -12.37 -12.28 -13.18
N ASP A 56 -12.58 -13.42 -12.51
CA ASP A 56 -13.81 -13.74 -11.81
C ASP A 56 -13.69 -13.45 -10.31
N LEU A 57 -14.50 -12.50 -9.83
CA LEU A 57 -14.60 -12.14 -8.43
C LEU A 57 -15.01 -13.32 -7.54
N ALA A 58 -15.83 -14.25 -8.06
CA ALA A 58 -16.25 -15.44 -7.32
C ALA A 58 -15.05 -16.35 -7.03
N THR A 59 -14.13 -16.49 -7.99
CA THR A 59 -12.91 -17.28 -7.85
C THR A 59 -11.96 -16.68 -6.81
N ILE A 60 -11.71 -15.37 -6.85
CA ILE A 60 -10.87 -14.66 -5.87
C ILE A 60 -11.48 -14.74 -4.46
N SER A 61 -12.80 -14.50 -4.34
CA SER A 61 -13.49 -14.52 -3.05
C SER A 61 -13.59 -15.91 -2.43
N ARG A 62 -13.72 -16.97 -3.25
CA ARG A 62 -13.66 -18.37 -2.81
C ARG A 62 -12.27 -18.71 -2.28
N TYR A 63 -11.22 -18.35 -3.01
CA TYR A 63 -9.84 -18.56 -2.56
C TYR A 63 -9.56 -17.85 -1.22
N LEU A 64 -9.97 -16.59 -1.10
CA LEU A 64 -9.82 -15.83 0.15
C LEU A 64 -10.55 -16.47 1.33
N ARG A 65 -11.74 -17.05 1.11
CA ARG A 65 -12.53 -17.69 2.17
C ARG A 65 -11.96 -19.04 2.57
N ASP A 66 -11.66 -19.87 1.59
CA ASP A 66 -11.37 -21.29 1.81
C ASP A 66 -9.91 -21.50 2.24
N GLU A 67 -8.97 -20.74 1.65
CA GLU A 67 -7.53 -20.86 1.92
C GLU A 67 -7.06 -19.81 2.92
N LEU A 68 -7.34 -18.52 2.66
CA LEU A 68 -6.83 -17.44 3.50
C LEU A 68 -7.70 -17.17 4.74
N GLY A 69 -8.98 -17.55 4.72
CA GLY A 69 -9.90 -17.37 5.84
C GLY A 69 -9.56 -18.26 7.03
N GLN A 70 -8.76 -19.30 6.81
CA GLN A 70 -8.23 -20.18 7.87
C GLN A 70 -6.95 -19.63 8.51
N VAL A 71 -6.35 -18.57 7.95
CA VAL A 71 -5.15 -17.94 8.50
C VAL A 71 -5.53 -17.10 9.72
N THR A 72 -4.99 -17.44 10.89
CA THR A 72 -5.19 -16.64 12.10
C THR A 72 -4.35 -15.36 12.06
N THR A 73 -4.79 -14.34 12.80
CA THR A 73 -4.07 -13.06 12.91
C THR A 73 -2.62 -13.22 13.37
N ASP A 74 -2.35 -14.17 14.26
CA ASP A 74 -0.99 -14.44 14.74
C ASP A 74 -0.08 -14.95 13.61
N VAL A 75 -0.58 -15.86 12.77
CA VAL A 75 0.18 -16.37 11.61
C VAL A 75 0.43 -15.27 10.59
N TYR A 76 -0.57 -14.42 10.31
CA TYR A 76 -0.41 -13.25 9.43
C TYR A 76 0.66 -12.25 9.94
N LEU A 77 0.74 -12.05 11.25
CA LEU A 77 1.72 -11.16 11.86
C LEU A 77 3.14 -11.76 11.93
N ARG A 78 3.28 -13.08 11.90
CA ARG A 78 4.60 -13.74 12.00
C ARG A 78 5.17 -14.19 10.66
N ASP A 79 4.34 -14.52 9.68
CA ASP A 79 4.76 -15.03 8.37
C ASP A 79 4.62 -13.96 7.27
N ALA A 80 5.77 -13.44 6.82
CA ALA A 80 5.83 -12.43 5.77
C ALA A 80 5.28 -12.92 4.42
N LYS A 81 5.36 -14.21 4.11
CA LYS A 81 4.83 -14.77 2.86
C LYS A 81 3.31 -14.82 2.89
N VAL A 82 2.74 -15.27 4.00
CA VAL A 82 1.28 -15.29 4.20
C VAL A 82 0.74 -13.86 4.15
N ARG A 83 1.42 -12.92 4.81
CA ARG A 83 1.08 -11.49 4.73
C ARG A 83 1.04 -10.97 3.30
N HIS A 84 2.12 -11.20 2.55
CA HIS A 84 2.21 -10.78 1.16
C HIS A 84 1.09 -11.36 0.28
N ARG A 85 0.71 -12.63 0.50
CA ARG A 85 -0.39 -13.27 -0.23
C ARG A 85 -1.74 -12.62 0.07
N VAL A 86 -2.04 -12.41 1.36
CA VAL A 86 -3.26 -11.72 1.80
C VAL A 86 -3.34 -10.31 1.23
N ASP A 87 -2.24 -9.54 1.34
CA ASP A 87 -2.18 -8.16 0.87
C ASP A 87 -2.40 -8.08 -0.67
N ARG A 88 -1.81 -9.01 -1.45
CA ARG A 88 -2.05 -9.06 -2.91
C ARG A 88 -3.48 -9.43 -3.26
N CYS A 89 -4.11 -10.38 -2.57
CA CYS A 89 -5.51 -10.72 -2.80
C CYS A 89 -6.44 -9.55 -2.47
N LEU A 90 -6.20 -8.86 -1.35
CA LEU A 90 -6.98 -7.68 -0.96
C LEU A 90 -6.78 -6.52 -1.94
N ALA A 91 -5.56 -6.29 -2.42
CA ALA A 91 -5.29 -5.28 -3.44
C ALA A 91 -6.02 -5.58 -4.76
N ARG A 92 -6.03 -6.85 -5.20
CA ARG A 92 -6.76 -7.27 -6.41
C ARG A 92 -8.27 -7.13 -6.24
N LEU A 93 -8.83 -7.51 -5.09
CA LEU A 93 -10.24 -7.26 -4.76
C LEU A 93 -10.55 -5.76 -4.76
N GLY A 94 -9.66 -4.94 -4.19
CA GLY A 94 -9.77 -3.49 -4.20
C GLY A 94 -9.84 -2.95 -5.62
N ALA A 95 -9.00 -3.45 -6.53
CA ALA A 95 -9.03 -3.08 -7.94
C ALA A 95 -10.33 -3.51 -8.65
N PHE A 96 -10.93 -4.63 -8.24
CA PHE A 96 -12.20 -5.11 -8.79
C PHE A 96 -13.42 -4.30 -8.33
N VAL A 97 -13.43 -3.90 -7.06
CA VAL A 97 -14.56 -3.19 -6.44
C VAL A 97 -14.44 -1.68 -6.59
N ALA A 98 -13.22 -1.17 -6.81
CA ALA A 98 -13.02 0.24 -7.12
C ALA A 98 -13.88 0.58 -8.35
N PRO A 99 -14.77 1.59 -8.26
CA PRO A 99 -15.44 2.08 -9.44
C PRO A 99 -14.34 2.46 -10.45
N PRO A 100 -14.57 2.23 -11.76
CA PRO A 100 -13.64 2.68 -12.78
C PRO A 100 -13.41 4.15 -12.50
N THR A 101 -12.19 4.47 -12.08
CA THR A 101 -11.82 5.84 -11.75
C THR A 101 -12.08 6.64 -13.03
N GLU A 102 -12.54 7.89 -12.96
CA GLU A 102 -12.78 8.68 -14.19
C GLU A 102 -11.53 8.69 -15.10
N GLU A 103 -10.34 8.53 -14.51
CA GLU A 103 -9.06 8.27 -15.18
C GLU A 103 -9.05 6.97 -16.01
N ALA A 104 -9.63 5.87 -15.53
CA ALA A 104 -9.77 4.60 -16.25
C ALA A 104 -10.78 4.67 -17.41
N GLN A 105 -11.87 5.45 -17.27
CA GLN A 105 -12.82 5.69 -18.38
C GLN A 105 -12.23 6.60 -19.46
N LEU A 106 -11.42 7.59 -19.07
CA LEU A 106 -10.65 8.41 -20.00
C LEU A 106 -9.56 7.61 -20.72
N VAL A 107 -8.93 6.65 -20.03
CA VAL A 107 -7.96 5.72 -20.63
C VAL A 107 -8.66 4.71 -21.56
N GLU A 108 -9.85 4.21 -21.25
CA GLU A 108 -10.58 3.28 -22.13
C GLU A 108 -11.12 3.95 -23.40
N LEU A 109 -11.54 5.23 -23.32
CA LEU A 109 -11.82 6.05 -24.50
C LEU A 109 -10.57 6.38 -25.33
N ALA A 110 -9.39 6.45 -24.71
CA ALA A 110 -8.11 6.62 -25.40
C ALA A 110 -7.51 5.29 -25.91
N ALA A 111 -7.89 4.15 -25.32
CA ALA A 111 -7.34 2.81 -25.60
C ALA A 111 -7.96 2.12 -26.84
N GLY A 112 -8.46 2.91 -27.79
CA GLY A 112 -8.48 2.53 -29.21
C GLY A 112 -7.08 2.29 -29.80
N GLY A 113 -6.02 2.51 -29.02
CA GLY A 113 -4.71 1.94 -29.25
C GLY A 113 -3.70 2.37 -28.20
N ILE A 114 -2.83 1.44 -27.82
CA ILE A 114 -1.54 1.59 -27.13
C ILE A 114 -1.53 1.30 -25.61
N ALA A 115 -1.01 0.09 -25.34
CA ALA A 115 -0.16 -0.35 -24.24
C ALA A 115 -0.12 0.44 -22.91
N THR A 116 -0.41 -0.31 -21.85
CA THR A 116 -0.09 -0.03 -20.44
C THR A 116 1.34 0.50 -20.25
N PRO A 117 1.55 1.61 -19.51
CA PRO A 117 2.87 2.07 -19.17
C PRO A 117 3.46 1.13 -18.12
N THR A 118 4.36 0.27 -18.58
CA THR A 118 5.31 -0.42 -17.72
C THR A 118 6.14 0.64 -17.00
N THR A 119 6.25 0.53 -15.68
CA THR A 119 7.16 1.32 -14.83
C THR A 119 8.60 1.05 -15.24
N LYS A 120 9.02 1.72 -16.31
CA LYS A 120 10.40 1.78 -16.74
C LYS A 120 11.10 2.68 -15.73
N LYS A 121 12.14 2.14 -15.08
CA LYS A 121 13.13 2.93 -14.35
C LYS A 121 13.58 4.05 -15.29
N VAL A 122 13.14 5.28 -15.02
CA VAL A 122 13.49 6.44 -15.82
C VAL A 122 14.91 6.78 -15.43
N ASP A 123 15.86 6.38 -16.28
CA ASP A 123 17.24 6.83 -16.15
C ASP A 123 17.24 8.36 -16.23
N ALA A 124 17.81 8.95 -15.17
CA ALA A 124 17.82 10.36 -14.88
C ALA A 124 18.42 11.22 -16.01
N ARG A 125 17.93 12.46 -16.07
CA ARG A 125 18.50 13.66 -16.74
C ARG A 125 18.04 13.99 -18.15
N GLY A 126 16.78 13.72 -18.49
CA GLY A 126 16.07 14.70 -19.31
C GLY A 126 15.84 15.92 -18.44
N LYS A 127 16.62 17.00 -18.59
CA LYS A 127 16.19 18.30 -18.07
C LYS A 127 14.86 18.57 -18.75
N ALA A 128 13.75 18.47 -18.02
CA ALA A 128 12.48 18.98 -18.51
C ALA A 128 12.74 20.42 -18.96
N ASP A 129 12.39 20.71 -20.20
CA ASP A 129 12.51 22.07 -20.73
C ASP A 129 11.40 22.88 -20.06
N PHE A 130 11.70 23.41 -18.87
CA PHE A 130 10.78 24.15 -18.02
C PHE A 130 10.27 25.43 -18.70
N ASP A 131 10.84 25.81 -19.85
CA ASP A 131 10.37 26.90 -20.71
C ASP A 131 9.14 26.52 -21.56
N VAL A 132 8.82 25.22 -21.71
CA VAL A 132 7.67 24.74 -22.52
C VAL A 132 6.41 24.51 -21.67
N LEU A 133 6.58 24.22 -20.39
CA LEU A 133 5.45 24.14 -19.46
C LEU A 133 5.02 25.57 -19.11
N PRO A 134 3.72 25.92 -19.17
CA PRO A 134 3.22 27.23 -18.74
C PRO A 134 3.24 27.35 -17.21
N LEU A 135 4.41 27.13 -16.60
CA LEU A 135 4.72 27.34 -15.18
C LEU A 135 4.96 28.83 -14.88
N SER A 136 4.56 29.72 -15.77
CA SER A 136 4.55 31.15 -15.49
C SER A 136 3.68 31.38 -14.26
N ALA A 137 4.30 31.89 -13.19
CA ALA A 137 3.60 32.25 -11.97
C ALA A 137 2.40 33.12 -12.36
N ARG A 138 1.21 32.73 -11.95
CA ARG A 138 0.03 33.56 -12.17
C ARG A 138 0.17 34.78 -11.28
N ARG A 139 -0.31 35.93 -11.76
CA ARG A 139 -0.21 37.20 -11.02
C ARG A 139 -0.77 37.13 -9.59
N ASN A 140 -1.70 36.22 -9.35
CA ASN A 140 -2.40 36.05 -8.08
C ASN A 140 -2.07 34.71 -7.39
N ASP A 141 -0.96 34.06 -7.73
CA ASP A 141 -0.57 32.82 -7.07
C ASP A 141 -0.29 33.08 -5.57
N PRO A 142 -0.76 32.19 -4.67
CA PRO A 142 -0.37 32.24 -3.27
C PRO A 142 1.15 32.24 -3.11
N PRO A 143 1.73 32.93 -2.11
CA PRO A 143 3.18 32.95 -1.89
C PRO A 143 3.80 31.55 -1.76
N ALA A 144 3.04 30.60 -1.20
CA ALA A 144 3.45 29.19 -1.08
C ALA A 144 3.62 28.51 -2.45
N ILE A 145 2.73 28.79 -3.41
CA ILE A 145 2.80 28.26 -4.78
C ILE A 145 3.99 28.86 -5.52
N SER A 146 4.17 30.18 -5.45
CA SER A 146 5.31 30.85 -6.08
C SER A 146 6.65 30.29 -5.60
N LYS A 147 6.81 30.12 -4.28
CA LYS A 147 8.00 29.53 -3.68
C LYS A 147 8.22 28.07 -4.12
N ALA A 148 7.16 27.29 -4.24
CA ALA A 148 7.26 25.90 -4.69
C ALA A 148 7.71 25.80 -6.15
N LEU A 149 7.22 26.68 -7.02
CA LEU A 149 7.65 26.77 -8.41
C LEU A 149 9.13 27.14 -8.52
N GLU A 150 9.62 28.08 -7.70
CA GLU A 150 11.04 28.42 -7.64
C GLU A 150 11.90 27.24 -7.19
N SER A 151 11.51 26.53 -6.13
CA SER A 151 12.20 25.32 -5.67
C SER A 151 12.18 24.21 -6.72
N LEU A 152 11.07 24.02 -7.45
CA LEU A 152 10.98 23.04 -8.52
C LEU A 152 11.95 23.37 -9.67
N ARG A 153 12.05 24.64 -10.09
CA ARG A 153 13.03 25.09 -11.09
C ARG A 153 14.48 24.89 -10.65
N ALA A 154 14.74 24.94 -9.35
CA ALA A 154 16.04 24.63 -8.76
C ALA A 154 16.35 23.12 -8.73
N GLY A 155 15.43 22.25 -9.18
CA GLY A 155 15.55 20.80 -9.10
C GLY A 155 15.24 20.23 -7.72
N GLU A 156 14.59 21.01 -6.84
CA GLU A 156 14.25 20.62 -5.48
C GLU A 156 12.77 20.24 -5.34
N ALA A 157 12.27 19.36 -6.22
CA ALA A 157 10.87 18.92 -6.24
C ALA A 157 10.37 18.43 -4.86
N TRP A 158 11.24 17.71 -4.14
CA TRP A 158 10.97 17.25 -2.78
C TRP A 158 10.68 18.39 -1.80
N ASN A 159 11.55 19.41 -1.76
CA ASN A 159 11.39 20.59 -0.89
C ASN A 159 10.13 21.36 -1.26
N ALA A 160 9.85 21.51 -2.56
CA ALA A 160 8.67 22.19 -3.07
C ALA A 160 7.37 21.54 -2.57
N LEU A 161 7.21 20.24 -2.79
CA LEU A 161 6.00 19.50 -2.40
C LEU A 161 5.84 19.39 -0.87
N ALA A 162 6.93 19.14 -0.15
CA ALA A 162 6.90 19.08 1.31
C ALA A 162 6.55 20.44 1.93
N GLY A 163 7.06 21.54 1.35
CA GLY A 163 6.73 22.91 1.74
C GLY A 163 5.25 23.22 1.54
N LEU A 164 4.73 22.94 0.33
CA LEU A 164 3.31 23.15 0.01
C LEU A 164 2.37 22.37 0.93
N ARG A 165 2.69 21.10 1.18
CA ARG A 165 1.85 20.28 2.05
C ARG A 165 1.76 20.86 3.45
N ARG A 166 2.89 21.30 4.03
CA ARG A 166 2.89 21.93 5.35
C ARG A 166 2.07 23.21 5.39
N ASP A 167 2.10 23.99 4.31
CA ASP A 167 1.33 25.24 4.22
C ASP A 167 -0.17 24.98 4.11
N LEU A 168 -0.59 24.06 3.23
CA LEU A 168 -1.97 23.61 3.13
C LEU A 168 -2.47 22.99 4.45
N GLU A 169 -1.65 22.22 5.16
CA GLU A 169 -1.98 21.72 6.49
C GLU A 169 -2.28 22.84 7.49
N LYS A 170 -1.46 23.91 7.50
CA LYS A 170 -1.70 25.06 8.38
C LYS A 170 -2.99 25.77 8.03
N LEU A 171 -3.24 26.00 6.74
CA LEU A 171 -4.43 26.67 6.24
C LEU A 171 -5.70 25.87 6.61
N LEU A 172 -5.70 24.55 6.36
CA LEU A 172 -6.83 23.67 6.71
C LEU A 172 -7.03 23.57 8.22
N ARG A 173 -5.95 23.55 9.03
CA ARG A 173 -6.06 23.55 10.50
C ARG A 173 -6.62 24.87 11.03
N ALA A 174 -6.21 26.01 10.47
CA ALA A 174 -6.73 27.32 10.87
C ALA A 174 -8.23 27.46 10.63
N ARG A 175 -8.76 26.76 9.61
CA ARG A 175 -10.19 26.73 9.30
C ARG A 175 -10.98 25.73 10.14
N ARG A 176 -10.32 24.76 10.78
CA ARG A 176 -11.01 23.73 11.56
C ARG A 176 -11.58 24.32 12.85
N ASN A 177 -12.89 24.25 13.02
CA ASN A 177 -13.54 24.60 14.27
C ASN A 177 -13.03 23.72 15.43
N PRO A 178 -12.52 24.29 16.54
CA PRO A 178 -11.99 23.52 17.67
C PRO A 178 -13.05 22.70 18.41
N ILE A 179 -14.35 22.94 18.17
CA ILE A 179 -15.46 22.36 18.93
C ILE A 179 -15.74 20.89 18.54
N ALA A 180 -15.25 20.40 17.40
CA ALA A 180 -15.51 19.04 16.92
C ALA A 180 -14.38 18.03 17.24
N SER A 181 -13.59 18.23 18.31
CA SER A 181 -12.45 17.38 18.64
C SER A 181 -12.71 16.33 19.74
N SER A 182 -13.94 15.84 19.89
CA SER A 182 -14.22 14.68 20.73
C SER A 182 -15.08 13.65 20.00
N SER A 183 -14.46 12.84 19.15
CA SER A 183 -14.65 11.39 19.16
C SER A 183 -14.04 10.73 17.93
N THR A 184 -13.51 9.55 18.17
CA THR A 184 -13.26 8.49 17.18
C THR A 184 -11.99 8.62 16.35
N ARG A 185 -10.96 7.90 16.82
CA ARG A 185 -9.79 7.46 16.05
C ARG A 185 -10.25 6.79 14.75
N SER A 186 -10.33 7.53 13.65
CA SER A 186 -10.46 6.97 12.31
C SER A 186 -9.36 7.58 11.44
N ASN A 187 -8.64 6.70 10.74
CA ASN A 187 -7.35 6.98 10.12
C ASN A 187 -7.49 7.49 8.67
N ARG A 188 -8.63 8.08 8.30
CA ARG A 188 -8.88 8.60 6.94
C ARG A 188 -8.55 10.08 6.90
N LEU A 189 -7.62 10.47 6.02
CA LEU A 189 -7.23 11.85 5.74
C LEU A 189 -8.43 12.77 5.45
N SER A 190 -9.49 12.21 4.85
CA SER A 190 -10.77 12.89 4.59
C SER A 190 -11.53 13.31 5.85
N LEU A 191 -11.31 12.65 6.98
CA LEU A 191 -11.93 12.98 8.27
C LEU A 191 -11.05 13.91 9.12
N LYS A 192 -9.78 14.10 8.72
CA LYS A 192 -8.83 14.93 9.47
C LYS A 192 -8.94 16.41 9.11
N TYR A 193 -9.28 16.70 7.86
CA TYR A 193 -9.37 18.05 7.31
C TYR A 193 -10.75 18.26 6.70
N ASP A 194 -11.37 19.40 6.99
CA ASP A 194 -12.64 19.81 6.40
C ASP A 194 -12.37 20.41 5.01
N VAL A 195 -12.19 19.53 4.03
CA VAL A 195 -11.90 19.92 2.65
C VAL A 195 -13.21 20.02 1.88
N PRO A 196 -13.49 21.16 1.23
CA PRO A 196 -14.64 21.34 0.35
C PRO A 196 -14.76 20.24 -0.70
N ALA A 197 -16.00 19.83 -1.03
CA ALA A 197 -16.24 18.72 -1.94
C ALA A 197 -15.68 18.97 -3.36
N ASP A 198 -15.69 20.22 -3.81
CA ASP A 198 -15.10 20.71 -5.06
C ASP A 198 -13.55 20.71 -5.04
N ALA A 199 -12.93 20.99 -3.90
CA ALA A 199 -11.47 20.92 -3.74
C ALA A 199 -10.95 19.49 -3.48
N ALA A 200 -11.83 18.57 -3.07
CA ALA A 200 -11.43 17.25 -2.59
C ALA A 200 -10.63 16.41 -3.61
N PRO A 201 -11.02 16.30 -4.90
CA PRO A 201 -10.27 15.50 -5.87
C PRO A 201 -8.83 16.00 -6.06
N ALA A 202 -8.66 17.31 -6.24
CA ALA A 202 -7.35 17.94 -6.38
C ALA A 202 -6.53 17.80 -5.10
N PHE A 203 -7.14 18.00 -3.94
CA PHE A 203 -6.48 17.81 -2.65
C PHE A 203 -5.92 16.40 -2.49
N TYR A 204 -6.70 15.34 -2.79
CA TYR A 204 -6.21 13.96 -2.62
C TYR A 204 -5.11 13.60 -3.62
N ARG A 205 -5.22 14.07 -4.88
CA ARG A 205 -4.19 13.83 -5.89
C ARG A 205 -2.87 14.50 -5.49
N PHE A 206 -2.91 15.79 -5.15
CA PHE A 206 -1.78 16.50 -4.56
C PHE A 206 -1.20 15.76 -3.34
N TRP A 207 -2.07 15.38 -2.40
CA TRP A 207 -1.63 14.80 -1.12
C TRP A 207 -0.93 13.46 -1.31
N ARG A 208 -1.41 12.64 -2.26
CA ARG A 208 -0.79 11.37 -2.63
C ARG A 208 0.64 11.62 -3.13
N ILE A 209 0.79 12.45 -4.16
CA ILE A 209 2.09 12.75 -4.78
C ILE A 209 3.06 13.37 -3.74
N ALA A 210 2.60 14.37 -2.99
CA ALA A 210 3.42 15.00 -1.95
C ALA A 210 3.84 14.02 -0.85
N SER A 211 3.01 13.03 -0.51
CA SER A 211 3.36 11.98 0.47
C SER A 211 4.46 11.06 -0.05
N GLN A 212 4.37 10.63 -1.31
CA GLN A 212 5.42 9.84 -1.96
C GLN A 212 6.76 10.56 -1.91
N ALA A 213 6.75 11.86 -2.23
CA ALA A 213 7.94 12.70 -2.20
C ALA A 213 8.55 12.68 -0.79
N ILE A 214 7.74 12.97 0.24
CA ILE A 214 8.18 13.00 1.64
C ILE A 214 8.80 11.67 2.09
N HIS A 215 8.34 10.54 1.54
CA HIS A 215 8.90 9.22 1.82
C HIS A 215 10.18 8.88 1.02
N GLY A 216 10.69 9.83 0.24
CA GLY A 216 11.90 9.68 -0.56
C GLY A 216 11.70 8.88 -1.85
N GLU A 217 10.44 8.69 -2.28
CA GLU A 217 10.17 8.12 -3.60
C GLU A 217 10.57 9.12 -4.69
N GLU A 218 11.13 8.61 -5.79
CA GLU A 218 11.43 9.42 -6.96
C GLU A 218 10.12 9.89 -7.60
N ILE A 219 9.98 11.20 -7.80
CA ILE A 219 8.83 11.83 -8.45
C ILE A 219 9.31 12.45 -9.75
N SER A 220 8.57 12.24 -10.83
CA SER A 220 8.86 12.88 -12.11
C SER A 220 8.59 14.38 -12.05
N ASP A 221 9.25 15.16 -12.90
CA ASP A 221 9.01 16.59 -12.97
C ASP A 221 7.55 16.88 -13.36
N GLU A 222 6.95 16.07 -14.23
CA GLU A 222 5.54 16.18 -14.62
C GLU A 222 4.58 15.98 -13.44
N ASP A 223 4.81 14.95 -12.62
CA ASP A 223 3.99 14.68 -11.44
C ASP A 223 4.12 15.80 -10.40
N ALA A 224 5.33 16.33 -10.23
CA ALA A 224 5.57 17.46 -9.34
C ALA A 224 4.83 18.72 -9.81
N VAL A 225 4.86 19.02 -11.12
CA VAL A 225 4.11 20.12 -11.72
C VAL A 225 2.61 19.94 -11.53
N GLN A 226 2.07 18.76 -11.85
CA GLN A 226 0.65 18.47 -11.68
C GLN A 226 0.20 18.61 -10.22
N ALA A 227 1.03 18.17 -9.28
CA ALA A 227 0.74 18.32 -7.86
C ALA A 227 0.71 19.80 -7.43
N ILE A 228 1.59 20.65 -7.97
CA ILE A 228 1.56 22.10 -7.70
C ILE A 228 0.29 22.74 -8.27
N GLU A 229 -0.14 22.35 -9.48
CA GLU A 229 -1.41 22.83 -10.07
C GLU A 229 -2.63 22.38 -9.25
N ASP A 230 -2.66 21.13 -8.80
CA ASP A 230 -3.71 20.62 -7.91
C ASP A 230 -3.72 21.41 -6.59
N ALA A 231 -2.56 21.70 -6.00
CA ALA A 231 -2.46 22.53 -4.81
C ALA A 231 -2.97 23.95 -5.06
N ARG A 232 -2.63 24.57 -6.21
CA ARG A 232 -3.12 25.90 -6.61
C ARG A 232 -4.65 25.93 -6.64
N LEU A 233 -5.29 24.94 -7.27
CA LEU A 233 -6.75 24.84 -7.32
C LEU A 233 -7.36 24.75 -5.91
N VAL A 234 -6.72 23.98 -5.01
CA VAL A 234 -7.16 23.90 -3.61
C VAL A 234 -7.08 25.26 -2.91
N TYR A 235 -6.00 26.04 -3.12
CA TYR A 235 -5.93 27.40 -2.57
C TYR A 235 -7.01 28.31 -3.14
N GLU A 236 -7.23 28.29 -4.46
CA GLU A 236 -8.25 29.12 -5.13
C GLU A 236 -9.65 28.85 -4.55
N ILE A 237 -10.03 27.58 -4.38
CA ILE A 237 -11.32 27.20 -3.80
C ILE A 237 -11.41 27.61 -2.33
N LEU A 238 -10.35 27.38 -1.55
CA LEU A 238 -10.36 27.74 -0.13
C LEU A 238 -10.46 29.26 0.07
N ASP A 239 -9.81 30.07 -0.77
CA ASP A 239 -9.87 31.53 -0.70
C ASP A 239 -11.28 32.09 -0.99
N GLN A 240 -12.05 31.42 -1.84
CA GLN A 240 -13.44 31.80 -2.15
C GLN A 240 -14.43 31.53 -1.02
N LEU A 241 -14.09 30.67 -0.06
CA LEU A 241 -14.97 30.35 1.05
C LEU A 241 -14.99 31.49 2.08
N PRO A 242 -16.18 31.84 2.62
CA PRO A 242 -16.28 32.87 3.64
C PRO A 242 -15.39 32.53 4.83
N GLN A 243 -14.51 33.46 5.19
CA GLN A 243 -13.72 33.31 6.41
C GLN A 243 -14.66 33.26 7.60
N GLN A 244 -14.55 32.21 8.42
CA GLN A 244 -15.36 32.15 9.63
C GLN A 244 -15.05 33.37 10.50
N PRO A 245 -16.08 34.05 11.04
CA PRO A 245 -15.87 35.26 11.83
C PRO A 245 -14.94 34.93 13.00
N ASN A 246 -13.86 35.71 13.13
CA ASN A 246 -12.86 35.51 14.16
C ASN A 246 -13.52 35.70 15.53
N ARG A 247 -13.72 34.61 16.27
CA ARG A 247 -14.49 34.61 17.53
C ARG A 247 -13.83 35.42 18.66
N ASP A 248 -12.59 35.84 18.48
CA ASP A 248 -11.80 36.59 19.45
C ASP A 248 -12.12 38.11 19.49
N SER A 249 -13.21 38.53 18.84
CA SER A 249 -13.60 39.95 18.73
C SER A 249 -14.56 40.44 19.84
N ASN A 250 -14.79 39.65 20.90
CA ASN A 250 -15.69 39.98 22.02
C ASN A 250 -14.95 40.06 23.35
#